data_AF-A0A7Y3NU87-F1
#
_entry.id   AF-A0A7Y3NU87-F1
#
_cell.length_a   1.000
_cell.length_b   1.000
_cell.length_c   1.000
_cell.angle_alpha   90.00
_cell.angle_beta   90.00
_cell.angle_gamma   90.00
#
_symmetry.space_group_name_H-M   'P 1'
#
loop_
_entity.id
_entity.type
_entity.pdbx_description
1 polymer ?
#
loop_
_entity_poly.entity_id
_entity_poly.type
_entity_poly.pdbx_seq_one_letter_code
_entity_poly.pdbx_strand_id
1 'polypeptide(L)'
;MAQQRWDEPHADRLAARLRKYEKELTVFLWDDAVDGTNNAAERALRSAVVVRKITGGSRSERGARATAVLMSVLRTCRQQNRPLFETIRTLL
;
A
#
# COMPACT_ATOMS: atom_id res chain seq x y z
N MET A 1 -4.08 25.04 11.95
CA MET A 1 -3.93 25.73 10.65
C MET A 1 -5.29 26.28 10.22
N ALA A 2 -5.38 27.54 9.80
CA ALA A 2 -6.65 28.17 9.42
C ALA A 2 -7.28 27.46 8.21
N GLN A 3 -8.62 27.37 8.20
CA GLN A 3 -9.36 26.72 7.13
C GLN A 3 -9.49 27.65 5.93
N GLN A 4 -8.44 27.73 5.13
CA GLN A 4 -8.48 28.41 3.84
C GLN A 4 -9.32 27.57 2.88
N ARG A 5 -10.34 28.21 2.29
CA ARG A 5 -11.13 27.67 1.18
C ARG A 5 -10.39 27.93 -0.12
N TRP A 6 -10.28 26.92 -0.95
CA TRP A 6 -9.67 27.01 -2.28
C TRP A 6 -10.78 27.12 -3.33
N ASP A 7 -10.56 27.92 -4.37
CA ASP A 7 -11.52 28.06 -5.47
C ASP A 7 -11.70 26.76 -6.26
N GLU A 8 -10.70 25.87 -6.21
CA GLU A 8 -10.70 24.55 -6.83
C GLU A 8 -11.24 23.47 -5.86
N PRO A 9 -12.40 22.84 -6.16
CA PRO A 9 -12.99 21.82 -5.28
C PRO A 9 -12.08 20.62 -4.99
N HIS A 10 -11.20 20.25 -5.93
CA HIS A 10 -10.23 19.19 -5.71
C HIS A 10 -9.15 19.57 -4.68
N ALA A 11 -8.72 20.83 -4.66
CA ALA A 11 -7.76 21.33 -3.69
C ALA A 11 -8.36 21.33 -2.27
N ASP A 12 -9.62 21.76 -2.13
CA ASP A 12 -10.35 21.69 -0.86
C ASP A 12 -10.45 20.26 -0.32
N ARG A 13 -10.76 19.29 -1.19
CA ARG A 13 -10.85 17.87 -0.83
C ARG A 13 -9.50 17.30 -0.41
N LEU A 14 -8.43 17.64 -1.15
CA LEU A 14 -7.07 17.22 -0.82
C LEU A 14 -6.63 17.80 0.52
N ALA A 15 -6.84 19.10 0.74
CA ALA A 15 -6.49 19.77 1.99
C ALA A 15 -7.26 19.18 3.18
N ALA A 16 -8.55 18.89 3.02
CA ALA A 16 -9.34 18.20 4.04
C ALA A 16 -8.78 16.81 4.36
N ARG A 17 -8.33 16.07 3.34
CA ARG A 17 -7.73 14.74 3.52
C ARG A 17 -6.37 14.80 4.18
N LEU A 18 -5.51 15.75 3.82
CA LEU A 18 -4.21 15.97 4.47
C LEU A 18 -4.38 16.30 5.95
N ARG A 19 -5.31 17.21 6.28
CA ARG A 19 -5.64 17.53 7.69
C ARG A 19 -6.18 16.32 8.44
N LYS A 20 -7.05 15.53 7.80
CA LYS A 20 -7.65 14.35 8.43
C LYS A 20 -6.59 13.32 8.85
N TYR A 21 -5.55 13.14 8.04
CA TYR A 21 -4.50 12.13 8.26
C TYR A 21 -3.14 12.74 8.61
N GLU A 22 -3.11 13.98 9.10
CA GLU A 22 -1.88 14.73 9.34
C GLU A 22 -0.92 13.98 10.27
N LYS A 23 -1.48 13.37 11.34
CA LYS A 23 -0.71 12.63 12.34
C LYS A 23 -0.05 11.39 11.75
N GLU A 24 -0.77 10.66 10.90
CA GLU A 24 -0.29 9.45 10.24
C GLU A 24 0.70 9.75 9.12
N LEU A 25 0.55 10.88 8.43
CA LEU A 25 1.45 11.30 7.36
C LEU A 25 2.78 11.88 7.87
N THR A 26 2.83 12.33 9.12
CA THR A 26 4.00 13.04 9.69
C THR A 26 4.73 12.26 10.79
N VAL A 27 4.46 10.97 10.95
CA VAL A 27 5.10 10.11 11.98
C VAL A 27 6.63 10.18 11.92
N PHE A 28 7.21 10.26 10.71
CA PHE A 28 8.66 10.37 10.49
C PHE A 28 9.30 11.62 11.10
N LEU A 29 8.52 12.65 11.47
CA LEU A 29 9.05 13.82 12.18
C LEU A 29 9.35 13.53 13.66
N TRP A 30 8.78 12.45 14.19
CA TRP A 30 8.79 12.13 15.62
C TRP A 30 9.39 10.75 15.93
N ASP A 31 9.51 9.89 14.92
CA ASP A 31 10.08 8.55 15.01
C ASP A 31 11.10 8.32 13.90
N ASP A 32 12.39 8.31 14.27
CA ASP A 32 13.52 8.09 13.37
C ASP A 32 13.51 6.69 12.71
N ALA A 33 12.75 5.74 13.26
CA ALA A 33 12.59 4.42 12.64
C ALA A 33 11.67 4.44 11.40
N VAL A 34 10.91 5.53 11.20
CA VAL A 34 9.98 5.68 10.08
C VAL A 34 10.62 6.56 9.00
N ASP A 35 10.77 6.00 7.80
CA ASP A 35 11.26 6.74 6.64
C ASP A 35 10.24 7.83 6.24
N GLY A 36 10.73 9.05 5.94
CA GLY A 36 9.93 10.15 5.39
C GLY A 36 9.44 9.93 3.95
N THR A 37 9.75 8.77 3.36
CA THR A 37 9.33 8.39 2.01
C THR A 37 8.43 7.17 1.97
N ASN A 38 7.45 7.17 1.06
CA ASN A 38 6.57 6.01 0.82
C ASN A 38 7.23 4.93 -0.07
N ASN A 39 8.52 5.06 -0.36
CA ASN A 39 9.22 4.21 -1.33
C ASN A 39 9.16 2.71 -0.97
N ALA A 40 9.22 2.38 0.31
CA ALA A 40 9.15 1.00 0.78
C ALA A 40 7.81 0.33 0.42
N ALA A 41 6.69 1.02 0.62
CA ALA A 41 5.37 0.52 0.29
C ALA A 41 5.14 0.45 -1.23
N GLU A 42 5.58 1.46 -1.98
CA GLU A 42 5.48 1.45 -3.45
C GLU A 42 6.28 0.30 -4.06
N ARG A 43 7.52 0.10 -3.60
CA ARG A 43 8.33 -1.07 -4.01
C ARG A 43 7.66 -2.39 -3.64
N ALA A 44 6.90 -2.43 -2.55
CA ALA A 44 6.15 -3.61 -2.14
C ALA A 44 4.99 -3.95 -3.06
N LEU A 45 4.28 -2.93 -3.54
CA LEU A 45 3.12 -3.12 -4.43
C LEU A 45 3.51 -3.28 -5.90
N ARG A 46 4.68 -2.77 -6.32
CA ARG A 46 5.09 -2.70 -7.74
C ARG A 46 5.00 -4.05 -8.46
N SER A 47 5.42 -5.15 -7.85
CA SER A 47 5.35 -6.47 -8.49
C SER A 47 3.91 -6.90 -8.78
N ALA A 48 2.99 -6.70 -7.83
CA ALA A 48 1.57 -7.03 -8.02
C ALA A 48 0.91 -6.16 -9.08
N VAL A 49 1.25 -4.86 -9.12
CA VAL A 49 0.75 -3.92 -10.14
C VAL A 49 1.26 -4.30 -11.53
N VAL A 50 2.55 -4.65 -11.67
CA VAL A 50 3.14 -5.08 -12.94
C VAL A 50 2.48 -6.37 -13.43
N VAL A 51 2.31 -7.36 -12.55
CA VAL A 51 1.62 -8.62 -12.92
C VAL A 51 0.19 -8.32 -13.37
N ARG A 52 -0.58 -7.52 -12.63
CA ARG A 52 -1.94 -7.14 -13.01
C ARG A 52 -1.97 -6.42 -14.36
N LYS A 53 -1.00 -5.54 -14.64
CA LYS A 53 -0.90 -4.81 -15.91
C LYS A 53 -0.64 -5.76 -17.08
N ILE A 54 0.30 -6.70 -16.92
CA ILE A 54 0.69 -7.64 -17.98
C ILE A 54 -0.42 -8.66 -18.26
N THR A 55 -1.08 -9.17 -17.22
CA THR A 55 -2.11 -10.22 -17.38
C THR A 55 -3.50 -9.68 -17.68
N GLY A 56 -3.71 -8.37 -17.56
CA GLY A 56 -5.04 -7.76 -17.58
C GLY A 56 -5.83 -7.96 -16.28
N GLY A 57 -5.23 -8.58 -15.25
CA GLY A 57 -5.87 -8.86 -13.98
C GLY A 57 -6.91 -9.98 -14.06
N SER A 58 -7.68 -10.16 -12.98
CA SER A 58 -8.73 -11.17 -12.93
C SER A 58 -10.07 -10.62 -13.44
N ARG A 59 -10.82 -11.46 -14.15
CA ARG A 59 -12.19 -11.17 -14.64
C ARG A 59 -13.30 -11.53 -13.64
N SER A 60 -12.93 -12.04 -12.45
CA SER A 60 -13.88 -12.32 -11.38
C SER A 60 -13.37 -11.79 -10.05
N GLU A 61 -14.29 -11.43 -9.16
CA GLU A 61 -13.96 -10.99 -7.80
C GLU A 61 -13.19 -12.07 -7.04
N ARG A 62 -13.60 -13.33 -7.19
CA ARG A 62 -12.92 -14.47 -6.56
C ARG A 62 -11.46 -14.58 -7.00
N GLY A 63 -11.19 -14.44 -8.30
CA GLY A 63 -9.82 -14.51 -8.81
C GLY A 63 -8.98 -13.27 -8.45
N ALA A 64 -9.59 -12.09 -8.40
CA ALA A 64 -8.93 -10.87 -7.93
C ALA A 64 -8.51 -11.01 -6.46
N ARG A 65 -9.41 -11.52 -5.62
CA ARG A 65 -9.14 -11.80 -4.21
C ARG A 65 -8.04 -12.85 -4.04
N ALA A 66 -8.10 -13.96 -4.77
CA ALA A 66 -7.08 -14.99 -4.72
C ALA A 66 -5.68 -14.44 -5.09
N THR A 67 -5.61 -13.62 -6.14
CA THR A 67 -4.36 -12.97 -6.56
C THR A 67 -3.85 -11.99 -5.50
N ALA A 68 -4.74 -11.19 -4.91
CA ALA A 68 -4.38 -10.24 -3.86
C ALA A 68 -3.82 -10.95 -2.60
N VAL A 69 -4.44 -12.06 -2.19
CA VAL A 69 -3.97 -12.88 -1.06
C VAL A 69 -2.60 -13.47 -1.38
N LEU A 70 -2.44 -14.12 -2.54
CA LEU A 70 -1.18 -14.76 -2.93
C LEU A 70 -0.03 -13.75 -3.01
N MET A 71 -0.26 -12.57 -3.62
CA MET A 71 0.76 -11.52 -3.71
C MET A 71 1.12 -10.96 -2.33
N SER A 72 0.14 -10.83 -1.42
CA SER A 72 0.37 -10.38 -0.05
C SER A 72 1.25 -11.36 0.74
N VAL A 73 0.93 -12.67 0.67
CA VAL A 73 1.73 -13.72 1.31
C VAL A 73 3.14 -13.74 0.74
N LEU A 74 3.27 -13.74 -0.59
CA LEU A 74 4.57 -13.73 -1.28
C LEU A 74 5.43 -12.53 -0.85
N ARG A 75 4.85 -11.33 -0.81
CA ARG A 75 5.57 -10.12 -0.44
C ARG A 75 6.02 -10.16 1.02
N THR A 76 5.14 -10.60 1.92
CA THR A 76 5.43 -10.71 3.34
C THR A 76 6.56 -11.71 3.59
N CYS A 77 6.51 -12.89 2.95
CA CYS A 77 7.59 -13.88 3.06
C CYS A 77 8.93 -13.31 2.61
N ARG A 78 8.97 -12.60 1.48
CA ARG A 78 10.18 -11.94 1.00
C ARG A 78 10.70 -10.86 1.95
N GLN A 79 9.82 -10.04 2.53
CA GLN A 79 10.23 -9.00 3.49
C GLN A 79 10.79 -9.59 4.78
N GLN A 80 10.28 -10.73 5.23
CA GLN A 80 10.71 -11.41 6.45
C GLN A 80 11.83 -12.42 6.21
N ASN A 81 12.37 -12.54 4.99
CA ASN A 81 13.34 -13.58 4.59
C ASN A 81 12.87 -15.01 4.94
N ARG A 82 11.58 -15.30 4.76
CA ARG A 82 10.99 -16.62 5.04
C ARG A 82 10.82 -17.45 3.78
N PRO A 83 11.02 -18.79 3.85
CA PRO A 83 10.75 -19.69 2.74
C PRO A 83 9.26 -19.70 2.40
N LEU A 84 8.93 -19.35 1.15
CA LEU A 84 7.55 -19.24 0.68
C LEU A 84 6.78 -20.57 0.80
N PHE A 85 7.40 -21.65 0.32
CA PHE A 85 6.75 -22.96 0.26
C PHE A 85 6.33 -23.45 1.66
N GLU A 86 7.24 -23.40 2.62
CA GLU A 86 6.94 -23.76 4.02
C GLU A 86 5.89 -22.85 4.65
N THR A 87 5.92 -21.56 4.32
CA THR A 87 4.93 -20.61 4.83
C THR A 87 3.54 -20.95 4.30
N ILE A 88 3.41 -21.27 3.01
CA ILE A 88 2.14 -21.70 2.42
C ILE A 88 1.67 -23.02 3.03
N ARG A 89 2.57 -24.01 3.19
CA ARG A 89 2.28 -25.30 3.82
C ARG A 89 1.77 -25.17 5.26
N THR A 90 2.19 -24.13 5.98
CA THR A 90 1.76 -23.91 7.37
C THR A 90 0.39 -23.20 7.44
N LEU A 91 0.03 -22.44 6.41
CA LEU A 91 -1.20 -21.63 6.37
C LEU A 91 -2.40 -22.36 5.76
N LEU A 92 -2.17 -23.48 5.07
CA LEU A 92 -3.17 -24.32 4.41
C LEU A 92 -3.22 -25.69 5.08
#